data_AF-A0AAP0QX97-F1
#
_entry.id   AF-A0AAP0QX97-F1
#
_cell.length_a   1.000
_cell.length_b   1.000
_cell.length_c   1.000
_cell.angle_alpha   90.00
_cell.angle_beta   90.00
_cell.angle_gamma   90.00
#
_symmetry.space_group_name_H-M   'P 1'
#
loop_
_entity.id
_entity.type
_entity.pdbx_description
1 polymer ?
#
loop_
_entity_poly.entity_id
_entity_poly.type
_entity_poly.pdbx_seq_one_letter_code
_entity_poly.pdbx_strand_id
1 'polypeptide(L)'
;MLALIHGLISRAPYTDLMFATDEIVGVNGNQYGYGLVQCSRDISSDGCSNCLGGLTNDITVYCQGRRGWHILAPSCRIRYEEYPFYEKSPAPGRADKEVDMIKPVYNQLHC
;
A
#
# COMPACT_ATOMS: atom_id res chain seq x y z
N MET A 1 -9.41 6.38 6.25
CA MET A 1 -8.76 5.14 5.77
C MET A 1 -8.89 4.93 4.27
N LEU A 2 -10.08 4.66 3.71
CA LEU A 2 -10.25 4.50 2.26
C LEU A 2 -9.78 5.74 1.47
N ALA A 3 -10.07 6.95 1.96
CA ALA A 3 -9.57 8.18 1.37
C ALA A 3 -8.03 8.24 1.29
N LEU A 4 -7.34 7.75 2.32
CA LEU A 4 -5.87 7.66 2.33
C LEU A 4 -5.40 6.73 1.20
N ILE A 5 -5.97 5.53 1.14
CA ILE A 5 -5.62 4.52 0.14
C ILE A 5 -5.92 5.01 -1.28
N HIS A 6 -7.08 5.62 -1.54
CA HIS A 6 -7.38 6.20 -2.85
C HIS A 6 -6.37 7.27 -3.28
N GLY A 7 -5.96 8.14 -2.35
CA GLY A 7 -4.92 9.15 -2.62
C GLY A 7 -3.53 8.56 -2.86
N LEU A 8 -3.27 7.35 -2.35
CA LEU A 8 -2.05 6.60 -2.65
C LEU A 8 -2.12 5.94 -4.03
N ILE A 9 -3.26 5.34 -4.36
CA ILE A 9 -3.52 4.67 -5.65
C ILE A 9 -3.41 5.65 -6.81
N SER A 10 -3.82 6.91 -6.64
CA SER A 10 -3.68 7.92 -7.69
C SER A 10 -2.24 8.40 -7.92
N ARG A 11 -1.30 8.12 -7.00
CA ARG A 11 0.09 8.58 -7.07
C ARG A 11 1.06 7.49 -7.44
N ALA A 12 0.97 6.33 -6.79
CA ALA A 12 1.93 5.25 -6.95
C ALA A 12 2.19 4.82 -8.41
N PRO A 13 1.19 4.72 -9.31
CA PRO A 13 1.42 4.38 -10.71
C PRO A 13 2.37 5.32 -11.48
N TYR A 14 2.60 6.52 -10.95
CA TYR A 14 3.35 7.59 -11.59
C TYR A 14 4.66 7.94 -10.86
N THR A 15 5.03 7.18 -9.82
CA THR A 15 6.34 7.33 -9.17
C THR A 15 7.37 6.41 -9.81
N ASP A 16 8.65 6.80 -9.81
CA ASP A 16 9.76 6.00 -10.38
C ASP A 16 9.86 4.60 -9.78
N LEU A 17 9.45 4.46 -8.51
CA LEU A 17 9.53 3.21 -7.75
C LEU A 17 8.18 2.48 -7.66
N MET A 18 7.13 3.00 -8.32
CA MET A 18 5.77 2.48 -8.32
C MET A 18 5.20 2.17 -6.92
N PHE A 19 5.57 2.99 -5.94
CA PHE A 19 5.08 2.92 -4.57
C PHE A 19 4.72 4.32 -4.06
N ALA A 20 3.85 4.36 -3.05
CA ALA A 20 3.55 5.57 -2.30
C ALA A 20 3.24 5.23 -0.84
N THR A 21 3.55 6.18 0.04
CA THR A 21 3.17 6.13 1.46
C THR A 21 2.53 7.44 1.87
N ASP A 22 1.66 7.35 2.88
CA ASP A 22 0.98 8.51 3.46
C ASP A 22 0.42 8.13 4.83
N GLU A 23 0.01 9.13 5.61
CA GLU A 23 -0.44 8.97 6.97
C GLU A 23 -1.66 9.86 7.27
N ILE A 24 -2.51 9.38 8.17
CA ILE A 24 -3.64 10.14 8.70
C ILE A 24 -3.18 10.78 10.00
N VAL A 25 -3.02 12.10 9.98
CA VAL A 25 -2.77 12.91 11.18
C VAL A 25 -4.10 13.53 11.62
N GLY A 26 -4.50 13.30 12.87
CA GLY A 26 -5.69 13.92 13.42
C GLY A 26 -5.44 15.36 13.87
N VAL A 27 -6.52 16.07 14.19
CA VAL A 27 -6.53 17.52 14.48
C VAL A 27 -5.60 17.93 15.63
N ASN A 28 -5.32 16.99 16.55
CA ASN A 28 -4.44 17.21 17.71
C ASN A 28 -2.97 16.84 17.42
N GLY A 29 -2.61 16.50 16.19
CA GLY A 29 -1.27 16.08 15.80
C GLY A 29 -0.95 14.59 16.05
N ASN A 30 -1.87 13.82 16.61
CA ASN A 30 -1.72 12.37 16.75
C ASN A 30 -1.84 11.69 15.37
N GLN A 31 -0.89 10.82 15.00
CA GLN A 31 -1.08 9.88 13.88
C GLN A 31 -2.08 8.80 14.27
N TYR A 32 -3.01 8.48 13.36
CA TYR A 32 -4.03 7.46 13.54
C TYR A 32 -4.03 6.39 12.45
N GLY A 33 -3.15 6.51 11.45
CA GLY A 33 -3.06 5.50 10.40
C GLY A 33 -1.90 5.76 9.46
N TYR A 34 -1.32 4.68 8.98
CA TYR A 34 -0.22 4.66 8.02
C TYR A 34 -0.66 3.80 6.84
N GLY A 35 -0.51 4.31 5.62
CA GLY A 35 -0.85 3.61 4.39
C GLY A 35 0.37 3.44 3.50
N LEU A 36 0.46 2.28 2.85
CA LEU A 36 1.42 1.98 1.80
C LEU A 36 0.70 1.27 0.66
N VAL A 37 0.99 1.69 -0.57
CA VAL A 37 0.68 0.92 -1.78
C VAL A 37 1.96 0.71 -2.57
N GLN A 38 2.05 -0.43 -3.25
CA GLN A 38 3.18 -0.71 -4.12
C GLN A 38 2.73 -1.61 -5.27
N CYS A 39 3.25 -1.35 -6.46
CA CYS A 39 3.15 -2.21 -7.62
C CYS A 39 4.53 -2.79 -7.98
N SER A 40 4.53 -3.91 -8.68
CA SER A 40 5.74 -4.41 -9.34
C SER A 40 6.12 -3.44 -10.48
N ARG A 41 7.42 -3.29 -10.76
CA ARG A 41 7.92 -2.29 -11.73
C ARG A 41 7.85 -2.74 -13.19
N ASP A 42 7.39 -3.96 -13.42
CA ASP A 42 7.25 -4.61 -14.73
C ASP A 42 5.86 -4.43 -15.36
N ILE A 43 4.94 -3.70 -14.70
CA ILE A 43 3.60 -3.41 -15.22
C ILE A 43 3.44 -1.93 -15.57
N SER A 44 2.45 -1.61 -16.42
CA SER A 44 2.12 -0.22 -16.77
C SER A 44 1.44 0.53 -15.61
N SER A 45 1.41 1.86 -15.68
CA SER A 45 0.66 2.69 -14.73
C SER A 45 -0.83 2.31 -14.68
N ASP A 46 -1.44 2.00 -15.82
CA ASP A 46 -2.82 1.52 -15.88
C ASP A 46 -2.97 0.14 -15.25
N GLY A 47 -2.03 -0.77 -15.51
CA GLY A 47 -1.97 -2.08 -14.86
C GLY A 47 -1.87 -1.97 -13.34
N CYS A 48 -1.05 -1.04 -12.85
CA CYS A 48 -0.91 -0.74 -11.42
C CYS A 48 -2.21 -0.19 -10.82
N SER A 49 -2.83 0.79 -11.50
CA SER A 49 -4.10 1.39 -11.06
C SER A 49 -5.22 0.35 -10.98
N ASN A 50 -5.31 -0.54 -11.97
CA ASN A 50 -6.28 -1.62 -12.01
C ASN A 50 -6.04 -2.66 -10.90
N CYS A 51 -4.78 -3.06 -10.70
CA CYS A 51 -4.42 -4.03 -9.66
C CYS A 51 -4.78 -3.50 -8.26
N LEU A 52 -4.36 -2.27 -7.94
CA LEU A 52 -4.64 -1.65 -6.64
C LEU A 52 -6.14 -1.34 -6.45
N GLY A 53 -6.84 -0.94 -7.51
CA GLY A 53 -8.29 -0.75 -7.50
C GLY A 53 -9.04 -2.05 -7.18
N GLY A 54 -8.62 -3.17 -7.77
CA GLY A 54 -9.16 -4.50 -7.47
C GLY A 54 -9.03 -4.87 -5.99
N LEU A 55 -7.84 -4.70 -5.40
CA LEU A 55 -7.61 -4.97 -3.98
C LEU A 55 -8.44 -4.06 -3.06
N THR A 56 -8.72 -2.81 -3.49
CA THR A 56 -9.54 -1.87 -2.72
C THR A 56 -11.00 -2.32 -2.61
N ASN A 57 -11.54 -2.93 -3.67
CA ASN A 57 -12.88 -3.52 -3.61
C ASN A 57 -12.95 -4.63 -2.54
N ASP A 58 -11.97 -5.52 -2.50
CA ASP A 58 -11.90 -6.59 -1.49
C ASP A 58 -11.82 -6.01 -0.07
N ILE A 59 -11.02 -4.97 0.16
CA ILE A 59 -10.93 -4.27 1.45
C ILE A 59 -12.29 -3.74 1.88
N THR A 60 -13.03 -3.09 0.96
CA THR A 60 -14.35 -2.54 1.28
C THR A 60 -15.39 -3.61 1.61
N VAL A 61 -15.22 -4.83 1.12
CA VAL A 61 -16.15 -5.94 1.41
C VAL A 61 -15.77 -6.68 2.69
N TYR A 62 -14.48 -6.92 2.92
CA TYR A 62 -14.03 -7.88 3.94
C TYR A 62 -13.31 -7.28 5.14
N CYS A 63 -12.67 -6.10 5.00
CA CYS A 63 -11.85 -5.50 6.06
C CYS A 63 -12.46 -4.26 6.71
N GLN A 64 -13.77 -4.02 6.55
CA GLN A 64 -14.44 -2.88 7.19
C GLN A 64 -14.30 -2.94 8.73
N GLY A 65 -13.98 -1.80 9.34
CA GLY A 65 -13.85 -1.66 10.79
C GLY A 65 -12.59 -2.28 11.42
N ARG A 66 -11.71 -2.89 10.62
CA ARG A 66 -10.43 -3.46 11.08
C ARG A 66 -9.40 -2.35 11.29
N ARG A 67 -8.58 -2.49 12.33
CA ARG A 67 -7.56 -1.50 12.77
C ARG A 67 -6.23 -1.61 12.03
N GLY A 68 -6.04 -2.67 11.26
CA GLY A 68 -4.87 -2.92 10.43
C GLY A 68 -5.20 -4.04 9.44
N TRP A 69 -4.64 -3.96 8.25
CA TRP A 69 -4.75 -5.03 7.25
C TRP A 69 -3.68 -4.92 6.17
N HIS A 70 -3.48 -6.02 5.49
CA HIS A 70 -2.58 -6.15 4.36
C HIS A 70 -3.20 -7.10 3.34
N ILE A 71 -3.26 -6.64 2.09
CA ILE A 71 -3.75 -7.44 0.97
C ILE A 71 -2.72 -7.48 -0.15
N LEU A 72 -2.52 -8.67 -0.72
CA LEU A 72 -1.51 -8.98 -1.72
C LEU A 72 -2.18 -9.50 -3.00
N ALA A 73 -1.70 -9.01 -4.15
CA ALA A 73 -1.86 -9.61 -5.46
C ALA A 73 -0.46 -9.83 -6.09
N PRO A 74 -0.32 -10.62 -7.16
CA PRO A 74 0.98 -10.89 -7.78
C PRO A 74 1.77 -9.63 -8.17
N SER A 75 1.08 -8.57 -8.59
CA SER A 75 1.71 -7.36 -9.10
C SER A 75 1.46 -6.10 -8.26
N CYS A 76 0.75 -6.20 -7.13
CA CYS A 76 0.53 -5.06 -6.25
C CYS A 76 0.14 -5.46 -4.82
N ARG A 77 0.29 -4.52 -3.89
CA ARG A 77 -0.09 -4.71 -2.49
C ARG A 77 -0.60 -3.42 -1.87
N ILE A 78 -1.45 -3.56 -0.86
CA ILE A 78 -1.91 -2.46 -0.02
C ILE A 78 -1.75 -2.86 1.44
N ARG A 79 -1.12 -2.00 2.24
CA ARG A 79 -0.98 -2.19 3.69
C ARG A 79 -1.46 -0.95 4.44
N TYR A 80 -2.27 -1.16 5.45
CA TYR A 80 -2.67 -0.14 6.41
C TYR A 80 -2.45 -0.63 7.84
N GLU A 81 -1.91 0.22 8.69
CA GLU A 81 -1.71 -0.05 10.11
C GLU A 81 -1.99 1.21 10.95
N GLU A 82 -2.40 1.04 12.21
CA GLU A 82 -2.48 2.13 13.20
C GLU A 82 -1.11 2.47 13.83
N TYR A 83 -0.03 1.78 13.45
CA TYR A 83 1.33 2.00 13.92
C TYR A 83 2.30 2.24 12.75
N PRO A 84 3.40 2.99 12.94
CA PRO A 84 4.38 3.21 11.89
C PRO A 84 5.08 1.90 11.52
N PHE A 85 5.16 1.60 10.22
CA PHE A 85 5.77 0.36 9.71
C PHE A 85 6.74 0.60 8.54
N TYR A 86 6.95 1.85 8.15
CA TYR A 86 7.94 2.28 7.18
C TYR A 86 8.73 3.44 7.76
N GLU A 87 10.02 3.50 7.44
CA GLU A 87 10.84 4.65 7.80
C GLU A 87 10.54 5.80 6.84
N LYS A 88 10.37 7.02 7.37
CA LYS A 88 10.37 8.23 6.57
C LYS A 88 11.81 8.54 6.16
N SER A 89 12.27 7.95 5.07
CA SER A 89 13.63 8.21 4.60
C SER A 89 13.78 9.68 4.16
N PRO A 90 14.78 10.43 4.65
CA PRO A 90 15.12 11.73 4.08
C PRO A 90 15.96 11.55 2.80
N ALA A 91 15.33 11.65 1.63
CA ALA A 91 15.94 11.72 0.28
C ALA A 91 16.86 10.53 -0.13
N PRO A 92 17.14 10.33 -1.44
CA PRO A 92 17.46 9.02 -1.98
C PRO A 92 18.95 8.67 -1.83
N GLY A 93 19.23 7.51 -1.25
CA GLY A 93 20.59 7.01 -1.18
C GLY A 93 20.77 5.74 -0.36
N ARG A 94 20.17 4.63 -0.82
CA ARG A 94 20.66 3.23 -0.75
C ARG A 94 19.48 2.24 -0.94
N ALA A 95 19.42 1.64 -2.13
CA ALA A 95 19.01 0.24 -2.26
C ALA A 95 20.08 -0.59 -1.51
N ASP A 96 19.90 -1.83 -1.04
CA ASP A 96 19.01 -2.92 -1.39
C ASP A 96 19.17 -3.99 -0.29
N LYS A 97 18.06 -4.59 0.16
CA LYS A 97 18.00 -6.03 0.49
C LYS A 97 16.61 -6.52 0.12
N GLU A 98 16.55 -7.13 -1.05
CA GLU A 98 15.46 -7.96 -1.54
C GLU A 98 15.28 -9.12 -0.55
N VAL A 99 14.16 -9.13 0.19
CA VAL A 99 13.74 -10.32 0.91
C VAL A 99 12.87 -11.12 -0.05
N ASP A 100 13.48 -12.18 -0.55
CA ASP A 100 12.83 -13.23 -1.32
C ASP A 100 11.59 -13.75 -0.58
N MET A 101 10.43 -13.63 -1.22
CA MET A 101 9.23 -14.39 -0.85
C MET A 101 8.53 -14.86 -2.13
N ILE A 102 9.13 -15.82 -2.82
CA ILE A 102 8.36 -16.67 -3.72
C ILE A 102 7.54 -17.65 -2.86
N LYS A 103 6.29 -17.29 -2.57
CA LYS A 103 5.19 -18.26 -2.47
C LYS A 103 4.07 -17.81 -3.41
N PRO A 104 3.42 -18.73 -4.14
CA PRO A 104 2.26 -18.40 -4.96
C PRO A 104 1.11 -18.09 -4.00
N VAL A 105 0.85 -16.81 -3.77
CA VAL A 105 -0.25 -16.38 -2.93
C VAL A 105 -1.31 -15.76 -3.82
N TYR A 106 -2.26 -16.60 -4.21
CA TYR A 106 -3.55 -16.15 -4.71
C TYR A 106 -4.20 -15.28 -3.62
N ASN A 107 -4.60 -14.05 -3.95
CA ASN A 107 -5.19 -13.01 -3.09
C ASN A 107 -5.18 -13.33 -1.58
N GLN A 108 -4.04 -13.15 -0.89
CA GLN A 108 -4.07 -13.17 0.59
C GLN A 108 -4.62 -11.86 1.08
N LEU A 109 -5.87 -11.91 1.48
CA LEU A 109 -6.53 -10.92 2.29
C LEU A 109 -6.23 -11.21 3.77
N HIS A 110 -5.46 -10.34 4.43
CA HIS A 110 -5.27 -10.36 5.88
C HIS A 110 -5.86 -9.10 6.49
N CYS A 111 -7.01 -9.24 7.16
CA CYS A 111 -7.51 -8.33 8.18
C CYS A 111 -7.54 -9.06 9.54
#